data_AF-A0A7S2SPM4-F1
#
_entry.id   AF-A0A7S2SPM4-F1
#
_cell.length_a   1.000
_cell.length_b   1.000
_cell.length_c   1.000
_cell.angle_alpha   90.00
_cell.angle_beta   90.00
_cell.angle_gamma   90.00
#
_symmetry.space_group_name_H-M   'P 1'
#
loop_
_entity.id
_entity.type
_entity.pdbx_description
1 polymer ?
#
loop_
_entity_poly.entity_id
_entity_poly.type
_entity_poly.pdbx_seq_one_letter_code
_entity_poly.pdbx_strand_id
1 'polypeptide(L)'
;MVEKMPSTTKSSQFEAMTIVITDCERLRLFANILQSKVFNATGYSWDIAQSSELEKVIKGSNSIIRLEQDCNATVGYIVESSHGSDGLEIRICGNTERGVLTGIYRFLREFNTTIARKQDIKISSSHMGHYDATYAHEKKRRNPVELTMW
;
A
#
# COMPACT_ATOMS: atom_id res chain seq x y z
N MET A 1 13.66 -32.88 17.36
CA MET A 1 13.58 -31.43 17.66
C MET A 1 13.19 -30.74 16.37
N VAL A 2 11.98 -30.19 16.29
CA VAL A 2 11.52 -29.45 15.11
C VAL A 2 11.92 -28.01 15.34
N GLU A 3 12.91 -27.52 14.59
CA GLU A 3 13.32 -26.12 14.62
C GLU A 3 12.12 -25.26 14.20
N LYS A 4 11.62 -24.49 15.16
CA LYS A 4 10.54 -23.54 14.96
C LYS A 4 11.13 -22.37 14.15
N MET A 5 10.98 -22.40 12.84
CA MET A 5 11.33 -21.26 11.99
C MET A 5 10.62 -20.00 12.52
N PRO A 6 11.32 -18.86 12.63
CA PRO A 6 10.69 -17.61 13.02
C PRO A 6 9.70 -17.22 11.92
N SER A 7 8.40 -17.33 12.24
CA SER A 7 7.34 -16.85 11.36
C SER A 7 7.60 -15.38 11.05
N THR A 8 7.71 -15.05 9.76
CA THR A 8 7.82 -13.70 9.22
C THR A 8 6.53 -12.91 9.45
N THR A 9 6.23 -12.57 10.71
CA THR A 9 4.99 -11.86 11.10
C THR A 9 5.20 -10.35 10.99
N LYS A 10 5.40 -9.84 9.76
CA LYS A 10 5.26 -8.41 9.42
C LYS A 10 4.45 -8.19 8.13
N SER A 11 3.81 -9.24 7.62
CA SER A 11 2.91 -9.23 6.45
C SER A 11 1.43 -9.08 6.84
N SER A 12 1.04 -9.47 8.05
CA SER A 12 -0.37 -9.66 8.44
C SER A 12 -1.17 -8.39 8.68
N GLN A 13 -0.54 -7.22 8.81
CA GLN A 13 -1.23 -5.98 9.20
C GLN A 13 -2.15 -5.43 8.10
N PHE A 14 -1.85 -5.73 6.84
CA PHE A 14 -2.65 -5.29 5.68
C PHE A 14 -3.51 -6.41 5.09
N GLU A 15 -3.42 -7.62 5.64
CA GLU A 15 -4.19 -8.78 5.19
C GLU A 15 -5.65 -8.71 5.65
N ALA A 16 -5.91 -8.11 6.81
CA ALA A 16 -7.24 -7.95 7.39
C ALA A 16 -7.47 -6.50 7.83
N MET A 17 -7.85 -5.65 6.87
CA MET A 17 -8.12 -4.23 7.09
C MET A 17 -9.54 -3.88 6.63
N THR A 18 -10.20 -3.00 7.39
CA THR A 18 -11.56 -2.53 7.08
C THR A 18 -11.55 -1.04 6.80
N ILE A 19 -12.16 -0.62 5.69
CA ILE A 19 -12.38 0.78 5.34
C ILE A 19 -13.69 1.24 6.00
N VAL A 20 -13.62 2.16 6.94
CA VAL A 20 -14.76 2.76 7.60
C VAL A 20 -15.04 4.13 7.00
N ILE A 21 -16.28 4.36 6.58
CA ILE A 21 -16.71 5.65 6.02
C ILE A 21 -17.76 6.33 6.90
N THR A 22 -17.71 7.65 6.99
CA THR A 22 -18.88 8.41 7.44
C THR A 22 -19.95 8.39 6.35
N ASP A 23 -21.23 8.54 6.72
CA ASP A 23 -22.37 8.31 5.82
C ASP A 23 -22.45 9.40 4.73
N CYS A 24 -21.73 9.17 3.63
CA CYS A 24 -21.68 10.03 2.46
C CYS A 24 -21.48 9.14 1.22
N GLU A 25 -22.37 9.28 0.24
CA GLU A 25 -22.35 8.49 -1.01
C GLU A 25 -21.01 8.62 -1.75
N ARG A 26 -20.40 9.80 -1.73
CA ARG A 26 -19.08 10.05 -2.34
C ARG A 26 -17.94 9.35 -1.61
N LEU A 27 -18.00 9.28 -0.28
CA LEU A 27 -17.01 8.52 0.50
C LEU A 27 -17.10 7.03 0.20
N ARG A 28 -18.30 6.51 -0.07
CA ARG A 28 -18.47 5.12 -0.52
C ARG A 28 -17.80 4.86 -1.87
N LEU A 29 -17.96 5.77 -2.82
CA LEU A 29 -17.24 5.71 -4.09
C LEU A 29 -15.72 5.71 -3.87
N PHE A 30 -15.22 6.57 -2.99
CA PHE A 30 -13.79 6.66 -2.69
C PHE A 30 -13.25 5.41 -1.98
N ALA A 31 -14.03 4.82 -1.07
CA ALA A 31 -13.70 3.54 -0.44
C ALA A 31 -13.59 2.42 -1.49
N ASN A 32 -14.50 2.35 -2.46
CA ASN A 32 -14.44 1.38 -3.56
C ASN A 32 -13.17 1.58 -4.42
N ILE A 33 -12.79 2.83 -4.70
CA ILE A 33 -11.54 3.14 -5.42
C ILE A 33 -10.33 2.64 -4.63
N LEU A 34 -10.28 2.92 -3.33
CA LEU A 34 -9.21 2.48 -2.45
C LEU A 34 -9.12 0.94 -2.41
N GLN A 35 -10.24 0.27 -2.14
CA GLN A 35 -10.35 -1.20 -2.12
C GLN A 35 -9.87 -1.81 -3.43
N SER A 36 -10.36 -1.31 -4.58
CA SER A 36 -9.97 -1.82 -5.90
C SER A 36 -8.47 -1.64 -6.17
N LYS A 37 -7.90 -0.48 -5.83
CA LYS A 37 -6.47 -0.21 -6.05
C LYS A 37 -5.59 -1.10 -5.17
N VAL A 38 -5.98 -1.33 -3.93
CA VAL A 38 -5.28 -2.23 -3.00
C VAL A 38 -5.37 -3.66 -3.50
N PHE A 39 -6.58 -4.15 -3.83
CA PHE A 39 -6.77 -5.49 -4.35
C PHE A 39 -5.91 -5.75 -5.59
N ASN A 40 -5.83 -4.80 -6.51
CA ASN A 40 -4.98 -4.94 -7.69
C ASN A 40 -3.47 -4.94 -7.37
N ALA A 41 -3.05 -4.29 -6.29
CA ALA A 41 -1.65 -4.21 -5.89
C ALA A 41 -1.19 -5.42 -5.04
N THR A 42 -2.09 -6.00 -4.24
CA THR A 42 -1.73 -7.00 -3.22
C THR A 42 -2.53 -8.31 -3.29
N GLY A 43 -3.67 -8.31 -3.97
CA GLY A 43 -4.65 -9.41 -3.91
C GLY A 43 -5.51 -9.42 -2.64
N TYR A 44 -5.34 -8.46 -1.72
CA TYR A 44 -6.14 -8.40 -0.50
C TYR A 44 -7.44 -7.62 -0.73
N SER A 45 -8.56 -8.22 -0.32
CA SER A 45 -9.86 -7.56 -0.30
C SER A 45 -10.08 -6.99 1.10
N TRP A 46 -10.24 -5.68 1.18
CA TRP A 46 -10.57 -4.98 2.43
C TRP A 46 -12.07 -4.76 2.52
N ASP A 47 -12.68 -4.98 3.68
CA ASP A 47 -14.11 -4.76 3.86
C ASP A 47 -14.44 -3.26 3.91
N ILE A 48 -15.69 -2.90 3.59
CA ILE A 48 -16.19 -1.52 3.70
C ILE A 48 -17.35 -1.51 4.68
N ALA A 49 -17.24 -0.70 5.74
CA ALA A 49 -18.23 -0.57 6.79
C ALA A 49 -18.61 0.90 7.01
N GLN A 50 -19.79 1.13 7.59
CA GLN A 50 -20.20 2.49 7.98
C GLN A 50 -19.68 2.85 9.37
N SER A 51 -19.50 4.16 9.64
CA SER A 51 -19.07 4.65 10.95
C SER A 51 -20.04 4.31 12.08
N SER A 52 -21.33 4.08 11.79
CA SER A 52 -22.31 3.57 12.75
C SER A 52 -21.99 2.15 13.22
N GLU A 53 -21.16 1.43 12.48
CA GLU A 53 -20.70 0.08 12.78
C GLU A 53 -19.29 0.07 13.38
N LEU A 54 -18.68 1.25 13.59
CA LEU A 54 -17.29 1.39 14.02
C LEU A 54 -16.98 0.56 15.28
N GLU A 55 -17.85 0.58 16.29
CA GLU A 55 -17.64 -0.22 17.51
C GLU A 55 -17.62 -1.73 17.24
N LYS A 56 -18.41 -2.21 16.27
CA LYS A 56 -18.42 -3.62 15.87
C LYS A 56 -17.17 -3.96 15.05
N VAL A 57 -16.77 -3.04 14.16
CA VAL A 57 -15.59 -3.18 13.30
C VAL A 57 -14.32 -3.22 14.14
N ILE A 58 -14.14 -2.31 15.11
CA ILE A 58 -12.97 -2.28 16.00
C ILE A 58 -12.86 -3.58 16.80
N LYS A 59 -13.99 -4.13 17.29
CA LYS A 59 -13.99 -5.39 18.04
C LYS A 59 -13.67 -6.63 17.18
N GLY A 60 -13.87 -6.54 15.86
CA GLY A 60 -13.67 -7.66 14.93
C GLY A 60 -12.45 -7.53 14.01
N SER A 61 -11.90 -6.33 13.84
CA SER A 61 -10.82 -6.03 12.89
C SER A 61 -9.55 -5.64 13.64
N ASN A 62 -8.41 -6.18 13.20
CA ASN A 62 -7.10 -5.82 13.75
C ASN A 62 -6.55 -4.50 13.18
N SER A 63 -7.16 -3.92 12.14
CA SER A 63 -6.70 -2.67 11.52
C SER A 63 -7.82 -2.01 10.72
N ILE A 64 -7.87 -0.68 10.72
CA ILE A 64 -8.91 0.09 10.02
C ILE A 64 -8.34 1.28 9.25
N ILE A 65 -9.01 1.65 8.16
CA ILE A 65 -8.82 2.96 7.50
C ILE A 65 -10.11 3.73 7.64
N ARG A 66 -10.06 4.90 8.26
CA ARG A 66 -11.21 5.78 8.37
C ARG A 66 -11.15 6.87 7.32
N LEU A 67 -12.22 6.98 6.51
CA LEU A 67 -12.42 8.08 5.58
C LEU A 67 -13.43 9.06 6.17
N GLU A 68 -13.01 10.30 6.36
CA GLU A 68 -13.83 11.35 6.95
C GLU A 68 -13.84 12.60 6.05
N GLN A 69 -15.02 13.20 5.90
CA GLN A 69 -15.19 14.51 5.31
C GLN A 69 -15.50 15.54 6.40
N ASP A 70 -15.26 16.82 6.12
CA ASP A 70 -15.63 17.96 6.97
C ASP A 70 -14.86 18.04 8.29
N CYS A 71 -13.64 17.47 8.34
CA CYS A 71 -12.71 17.81 9.41
C CYS A 71 -12.04 19.15 9.15
N ASN A 72 -11.52 19.72 10.24
CA ASN A 72 -10.79 20.98 10.27
C ASN A 72 -9.37 20.87 9.65
N ALA A 73 -9.27 20.27 8.46
CA ALA A 73 -8.07 20.13 7.68
C ALA A 73 -7.77 21.47 6.97
N THR A 74 -6.96 22.30 7.61
CA THR A 74 -6.54 23.62 7.08
C THR A 74 -5.79 23.51 5.75
N VAL A 75 -5.18 22.35 5.47
CA VAL A 75 -4.32 22.11 4.30
C VAL A 75 -4.89 21.00 3.41
N GLY A 76 -6.15 21.12 2.99
CA GLY A 76 -6.78 20.24 2.00
C GLY A 76 -7.13 18.84 2.52
N TYR A 77 -6.16 18.10 3.05
CA TYR A 77 -6.33 16.77 3.62
C TYR A 77 -5.30 16.49 4.74
N ILE A 78 -5.62 15.51 5.58
CA ILE A 78 -4.80 14.96 6.66
C ILE A 78 -4.75 13.44 6.45
N VAL A 79 -3.56 12.86 6.55
CA VAL A 79 -3.37 11.40 6.64
C VAL A 79 -2.58 11.14 7.91
N GLU A 80 -3.21 10.49 8.88
CA GLU A 80 -2.63 10.17 10.18
C GLU A 80 -2.69 8.67 10.40
N SER A 81 -1.69 8.12 11.08
CA SER A 81 -1.71 6.74 11.54
C SER A 81 -1.53 6.71 13.05
N SER A 82 -2.40 6.00 13.74
CA SER A 82 -2.27 5.67 15.14
C SER A 82 -2.15 4.15 15.29
N HIS A 83 -1.45 3.71 16.33
CA HIS A 83 -1.33 2.31 16.65
C HIS A 83 -1.79 2.11 18.09
N GLY A 84 -2.97 1.53 18.25
CA GLY A 84 -3.56 1.23 19.56
C GLY A 84 -3.30 -0.22 19.99
N SER A 85 -3.88 -0.60 21.13
CA SER A 85 -4.01 -2.00 21.55
C SER A 85 -4.81 -2.83 20.54
N ASP A 86 -5.73 -2.16 19.84
CA ASP A 86 -6.69 -2.77 18.92
C ASP A 86 -6.17 -2.78 17.47
N GLY A 87 -4.93 -2.30 17.28
CA GLY A 87 -4.16 -2.37 16.04
C GLY A 87 -3.97 -1.05 15.30
N LEU A 88 -3.72 -1.11 13.99
CA LEU A 88 -3.39 0.05 13.16
C LEU A 88 -4.65 0.77 12.70
N GLU A 89 -4.80 2.04 13.07
CA GLU A 89 -5.82 2.93 12.51
C GLU A 89 -5.15 3.96 11.61
N ILE A 90 -5.65 4.09 10.39
CA ILE A 90 -5.25 5.13 9.45
C ILE A 90 -6.43 6.05 9.22
N ARG A 91 -6.30 7.31 9.59
CA ARG A 91 -7.31 8.33 9.36
C ARG A 91 -6.94 9.13 8.11
N ILE A 92 -7.81 9.12 7.11
CA ILE A 92 -7.72 9.98 5.93
C ILE A 92 -8.89 10.94 6.00
N CYS A 93 -8.58 12.21 6.17
CA CYS A 93 -9.60 13.24 6.33
C CYS A 93 -9.37 14.44 5.42
N GLY A 94 -10.43 15.09 4.97
CA GLY A 94 -10.35 16.34 4.22
C GLY A 94 -11.56 17.23 4.45
N ASN A 95 -11.35 18.55 4.37
CA ASN A 95 -12.44 19.53 4.46
C ASN A 95 -13.33 19.55 3.19
N THR A 96 -12.91 18.86 2.13
CA THR A 96 -13.67 18.69 0.89
C THR A 96 -13.52 17.26 0.42
N GLU A 97 -14.45 16.78 -0.40
CA GLU A 97 -14.35 15.49 -1.10
C GLU A 97 -13.04 15.37 -1.89
N ARG A 98 -12.62 16.46 -2.55
CA ARG A 98 -11.34 16.52 -3.28
C ARG A 98 -10.16 16.34 -2.32
N GLY A 99 -10.25 16.91 -1.13
CA GLY A 99 -9.28 16.70 -0.05
C GLY A 99 -9.16 15.23 0.30
N VAL A 100 -10.27 14.57 0.63
CA VAL A 100 -10.30 13.14 0.97
C VAL A 100 -9.70 12.29 -0.15
N LEU A 101 -10.13 12.52 -1.40
CA LEU A 101 -9.61 11.81 -2.56
C LEU A 101 -8.10 12.02 -2.75
N THR A 102 -7.61 13.23 -2.54
CA THR A 102 -6.18 13.54 -2.59
C THR A 102 -5.41 12.79 -1.50
N GLY A 103 -5.96 12.72 -0.29
CA GLY A 103 -5.42 11.92 0.82
C GLY A 103 -5.35 10.43 0.50
N ILE A 104 -6.38 9.88 -0.15
CA ILE A 104 -6.39 8.48 -0.62
C ILE A 104 -5.28 8.23 -1.63
N TYR A 105 -5.10 9.11 -2.62
CA TYR A 105 -4.01 8.96 -3.59
C TYR A 105 -2.63 9.10 -2.94
N ARG A 106 -2.49 9.98 -1.94
CA ARG A 106 -1.25 10.08 -1.17
C ARG A 106 -0.96 8.78 -0.42
N PHE A 107 -1.96 8.23 0.28
CA PHE A 107 -1.85 6.94 0.97
C PHE A 107 -1.46 5.82 0.01
N LEU A 108 -2.17 5.67 -1.11
CA LEU A 108 -1.89 4.63 -2.12
C LEU A 108 -0.47 4.73 -2.68
N ARG A 109 0.05 5.95 -2.88
CA ARG A 109 1.43 6.15 -3.34
C ARG A 109 2.45 5.62 -2.33
N GLU A 110 2.28 5.94 -1.06
CA GLU A 110 3.16 5.46 0.01
C GLU A 110 3.02 3.94 0.22
N PHE A 111 1.79 3.43 0.13
CA PHE A 111 1.48 1.99 0.20
C PHE A 111 2.17 1.20 -0.91
N ASN A 112 2.04 1.63 -2.17
CA ASN A 112 2.69 0.99 -3.31
C ASN A 112 4.21 1.05 -3.21
N THR A 113 4.78 2.16 -2.73
CA THR A 113 6.23 2.30 -2.52
C THR A 113 6.72 1.30 -1.46
N THR A 114 5.92 1.10 -0.41
CA THR A 114 6.23 0.13 0.66
C THR A 114 6.15 -1.30 0.16
N ILE A 115 5.15 -1.62 -0.66
CA ILE A 115 5.02 -2.95 -1.29
C ILE A 115 6.19 -3.21 -2.23
N ALA A 116 6.51 -2.27 -3.12
CA ALA A 116 7.61 -2.40 -4.06
C ALA A 116 8.93 -2.71 -3.34
N ARG A 117 9.25 -1.96 -2.28
CA ARG A 117 10.43 -2.22 -1.45
C ARG A 117 10.42 -3.60 -0.80
N LYS A 118 9.27 -4.08 -0.33
CA LYS A 118 9.14 -5.44 0.24
C LYS A 118 9.27 -6.53 -0.82
N GLN A 119 8.81 -6.29 -2.05
CA GLN A 119 8.97 -7.21 -3.18
C GLN A 119 10.41 -7.26 -3.68
N ASP A 120 11.10 -6.12 -3.79
CA ASP A 120 12.52 -6.05 -4.15
C ASP A 120 13.41 -6.80 -3.13
N ILE A 121 13.09 -6.68 -1.83
CA ILE A 121 13.77 -7.46 -0.77
C ILE A 121 13.53 -8.97 -0.93
N LYS A 122 12.33 -9.39 -1.35
CA LYS A 122 12.04 -10.81 -1.64
C LYS A 122 12.77 -11.32 -2.88
N ILE A 123 12.98 -10.48 -3.89
CA ILE A 123 13.74 -10.83 -5.10
C ILE A 123 15.24 -10.93 -4.77
N SER A 124 15.78 -10.03 -3.92
CA SER A 124 17.18 -10.11 -3.50
C SER A 124 17.49 -11.29 -2.57
N SER A 125 16.51 -11.80 -1.81
CA SER A 125 16.70 -12.95 -0.91
C SER A 125 16.49 -14.32 -1.56
N SER A 126 16.09 -14.38 -2.85
CA SER A 126 15.80 -15.63 -3.57
C SER A 126 16.76 -15.92 -4.73
N HIS A 127 17.79 -15.09 -4.95
CA HIS A 127 18.81 -15.28 -6.00
C HIS A 127 20.24 -15.22 -5.44
N MET A 128 20.52 -15.96 -4.37
CA MET A 128 21.88 -16.30 -3.98
C MET A 128 22.15 -17.79 -4.31
N GLY A 129 21.80 -18.17 -5.53
CA GLY A 129 22.27 -19.40 -6.16
C GLY A 129 23.62 -19.14 -6.79
N HIS A 130 24.60 -19.98 -6.45
CA HIS A 130 25.96 -20.01 -6.97
C HIS A 130 26.12 -19.44 -8.38
N TYR A 131 26.78 -18.29 -8.49
CA TYR A 131 27.49 -17.93 -9.71
C TYR A 131 28.90 -18.48 -9.60
N ASP A 132 29.09 -19.64 -10.22
CA ASP A 132 30.42 -20.13 -10.58
C ASP A 132 31.09 -19.07 -11.45
N ALA A 133 32.19 -18.50 -10.96
CA ALA A 133 33.00 -17.56 -11.69
C ALA A 133 33.83 -18.33 -12.74
N THR A 134 33.28 -18.52 -13.94
CA THR A 134 34.08 -18.94 -15.09
C THR A 134 33.75 -18.13 -16.34
N TYR A 135 34.70 -17.25 -16.69
CA TYR A 135 35.17 -16.93 -18.04
C TYR A 135 34.13 -16.60 -19.14
N ALA A 136 34.15 -15.35 -19.62
CA ALA A 136 34.60 -15.07 -20.99
C ALA A 136 34.74 -13.56 -21.24
N HIS A 137 36.00 -13.14 -21.34
CA HIS A 137 36.43 -11.97 -22.08
C HIS A 137 35.96 -12.06 -23.53
N GLU A 138 35.20 -11.08 -24.05
CA GLU A 138 35.36 -10.70 -25.46
C GLU A 138 34.91 -9.25 -25.72
N LYS A 139 35.91 -8.37 -25.83
CA LYS A 139 35.82 -7.11 -26.55
C LYS A 139 35.41 -7.39 -27.99
N LYS A 140 34.26 -6.89 -28.45
CA LYS A 140 34.09 -6.53 -29.87
C LYS A 140 33.40 -5.18 -30.01
N ARG A 141 34.22 -4.19 -30.37
CA ARG A 141 33.84 -2.91 -30.97
C ARG A 141 32.83 -3.16 -32.09
N ARG A 142 31.73 -2.42 -32.10
CA ARG A 142 30.93 -2.18 -33.31
C ARG A 142 30.94 -0.69 -33.60
N ASN A 143 31.72 -0.33 -34.61
CA ASN A 143 31.32 0.64 -35.62
C ASN A 143 30.81 -0.23 -36.79
N PRO A 144 29.80 0.16 -37.58
CA PRO A 144 30.06 1.10 -38.68
C PRO A 144 28.87 1.97 -39.16
N VAL A 145 29.22 2.84 -40.11
CA VAL A 145 28.43 3.45 -41.22
C VAL A 145 27.90 4.87 -41.02
N GLU A 146 28.71 5.80 -41.53
CA GLU A 146 28.39 6.87 -42.50
C GLU A 146 26.96 7.43 -42.55
N LEU A 147 26.84 8.71 -42.20
CA LEU A 147 25.85 9.63 -42.75
C LEU A 147 26.59 10.91 -43.16
N THR A 148 26.91 11.01 -44.45
CA THR A 148 27.40 12.21 -45.13
C THR A 148 26.26 12.96 -45.81
N MET A 149 26.47 14.29 -45.91
CA MET A 149 25.73 15.35 -46.62
C MET A 149 24.54 15.92 -45.81
N TRP A 150 24.50 17.21 -45.45
CA TRP A 150 25.05 18.42 -46.07
C TRP A 150 25.88 19.27 -45.10
#